data_AF-A0A7S2P3R5-F1
#
_entry.id   AF-A0A7S2P3R5-F1
#
_cell.length_a   1.000
_cell.length_b   1.000
_cell.length_c   1.000
_cell.angle_alpha   90.00
_cell.angle_beta   90.00
_cell.angle_gamma   90.00
#
_symmetry.space_group_name_H-M   'P 1'
#
loop_
_entity.id
_entity.type
_entity.pdbx_description
1 polymer ?
#
loop_
_entity_poly.entity_id
_entity_poly.type
_entity_poly.pdbx_seq_one_letter_code
_entity_poly.pdbx_strand_id
1 'polypeptide(L)'
;IACNAIDEKLESNCSNQSTNNPTPSSIMSAADVAVGMMDGAYFTSRNELLTFFNTLLNLNLTKIEQTASGAVACQLTEYLFPNSIPMSRVNWAAKSSHEYVGNYKLLQKAFTKNHVQRYVDVDKLIRGKYQDNLEFCQWLKAFFDMQNGGGAGMREDYDAVAVRAKGK
;
A
#
# COMPACT_ATOMS: atom_id res chain seq x y z
N ILE A 1 -36.63 -22.73 -55.80
CA ILE A 1 -37.95 -23.02 -55.19
C ILE A 1 -37.78 -22.82 -53.69
N ALA A 2 -38.63 -21.95 -53.12
CA ALA A 2 -38.92 -21.63 -51.71
C ALA A 2 -38.13 -22.39 -50.61
N CYS A 3 -37.43 -21.69 -49.72
CA CYS A 3 -37.97 -21.08 -48.49
C CYS A 3 -38.64 -22.09 -47.54
N ASN A 4 -38.06 -22.26 -46.34
CA ASN A 4 -38.66 -21.99 -45.02
C ASN A 4 -37.69 -22.55 -43.95
N ALA A 5 -37.01 -21.73 -43.14
CA ALA A 5 -37.52 -20.99 -41.98
C ALA A 5 -37.90 -21.98 -40.85
N ILE A 6 -37.44 -21.88 -39.60
CA ILE A 6 -37.65 -20.80 -38.62
C ILE A 6 -36.89 -21.17 -37.32
N ASP A 7 -36.30 -20.14 -36.69
CA ASP A 7 -36.02 -19.85 -35.26
C ASP A 7 -35.36 -20.91 -34.34
N GLU A 8 -34.40 -20.53 -33.48
CA GLU A 8 -34.61 -19.56 -32.40
C GLU A 8 -33.43 -18.63 -32.17
N LYS A 9 -33.73 -17.33 -32.30
CA LYS A 9 -32.96 -16.20 -31.78
C LYS A 9 -33.06 -16.14 -30.25
N LEU A 10 -31.99 -15.69 -29.62
CA LEU A 10 -31.99 -14.62 -28.60
C LEU A 10 -30.53 -14.13 -28.49
N GLU A 11 -30.12 -13.22 -29.37
CA GLU A 11 -30.14 -11.77 -29.16
C GLU A 11 -29.43 -11.30 -27.89
N SER A 12 -28.19 -10.85 -28.07
CA SER A 12 -27.71 -9.50 -27.68
C SER A 12 -26.34 -9.32 -28.35
N ASN A 13 -26.21 -8.69 -29.54
CA ASN A 13 -26.24 -7.24 -29.79
C ASN A 13 -25.33 -6.48 -28.79
N CYS A 14 -24.34 -5.67 -29.15
CA CYS A 14 -24.02 -4.99 -30.39
C CYS A 14 -22.56 -4.50 -30.29
N SER A 15 -21.80 -4.77 -31.35
CA SER A 15 -20.88 -3.89 -32.09
C SER A 15 -19.96 -2.86 -31.43
N ASN A 16 -18.78 -2.82 -32.06
CA ASN A 16 -17.99 -1.64 -32.46
C ASN A 16 -16.93 -1.10 -31.50
N GLN A 17 -15.70 -1.54 -31.77
CA GLN A 17 -14.63 -0.70 -32.34
C GLN A 17 -14.63 0.79 -31.98
N SER A 18 -13.61 1.22 -31.24
CA SER A 18 -12.98 2.51 -31.53
C SER A 18 -11.54 2.55 -31.01
N THR A 19 -10.64 2.82 -31.95
CA THR A 19 -9.33 3.42 -31.74
C THR A 19 -9.41 4.55 -30.74
N ASN A 20 -8.51 4.61 -29.75
CA ASN A 20 -7.97 5.86 -29.20
C ASN A 20 -6.79 5.51 -28.29
N ASN A 21 -5.60 5.94 -28.68
CA ASN A 21 -4.47 6.05 -27.78
C ASN A 21 -4.60 7.40 -27.04
N PRO A 22 -4.49 7.45 -25.70
CA PRO A 22 -4.01 8.65 -25.05
C PRO A 22 -2.92 8.36 -24.00
N THR A 23 -1.78 9.04 -24.16
CA THR A 23 -0.88 9.67 -23.16
C THR A 23 -0.63 9.06 -21.76
N PRO A 24 0.61 9.14 -21.23
CA PRO A 24 0.95 8.65 -19.90
C PRO A 24 0.56 9.70 -18.85
N SER A 25 -0.55 9.50 -18.13
CA SER A 25 -0.85 10.05 -16.79
C SER A 25 -2.34 9.89 -16.49
N SER A 26 -2.73 8.90 -15.67
CA SER A 26 -3.88 8.99 -14.76
C SER A 26 -4.05 7.68 -13.98
N ILE A 27 -3.57 7.71 -12.74
CA ILE A 27 -4.20 7.19 -11.51
C ILE A 27 -5.13 5.97 -11.71
N MET A 28 -4.64 4.79 -11.32
CA MET A 28 -5.40 3.53 -11.24
C MET A 28 -6.70 3.70 -10.44
N SER A 29 -7.80 3.23 -11.04
CA SER A 29 -9.13 3.18 -10.45
C SER A 29 -9.18 2.35 -9.17
N ALA A 30 -9.94 2.84 -8.21
CA ALA A 30 -10.32 2.19 -6.97
C ALA A 30 -11.11 0.90 -7.24
N ALA A 31 -10.39 -0.20 -7.47
CA ALA A 31 -10.94 -1.53 -7.27
C ALA A 31 -10.80 -1.85 -5.77
N ASP A 32 -11.95 -2.09 -5.14
CA ASP A 32 -12.14 -2.50 -3.75
C ASP A 32 -10.97 -3.35 -3.23
N VAL A 33 -10.05 -2.70 -2.50
CA VAL A 33 -8.89 -3.37 -1.89
C VAL A 33 -9.40 -4.09 -0.64
N ALA A 34 -10.18 -5.15 -0.89
CA ALA A 34 -10.38 -6.23 0.05
C ALA A 34 -9.00 -6.87 0.23
N VAL A 35 -8.22 -6.31 1.16
CA VAL A 35 -7.00 -6.87 1.75
C VAL A 35 -7.39 -8.13 2.57
N GLY A 36 -8.13 -9.03 1.93
CA GLY A 36 -8.43 -10.34 2.44
C GLY A 36 -7.16 -11.16 2.35
N MET A 37 -6.47 -11.27 3.48
CA MET A 37 -5.74 -12.48 3.86
C MET A 37 -4.97 -13.15 2.71
N MET A 38 -3.98 -12.47 2.13
CA MET A 38 -3.11 -13.11 1.15
C MET A 38 -2.12 -14.01 1.91
N ASP A 39 -2.40 -15.32 1.88
CA ASP A 39 -1.70 -16.40 2.60
C ASP A 39 -0.18 -16.44 2.33
N GLY A 40 0.27 -15.90 1.19
CA GLY A 40 1.70 -15.79 0.82
C GLY A 40 2.48 -14.64 1.47
N ALA A 41 1.81 -13.62 2.03
CA ALA A 41 2.47 -12.47 2.66
C ALA A 41 3.24 -12.85 3.95
N TYR A 42 2.78 -13.90 4.63
CA TYR A 42 3.33 -14.33 5.93
C TYR A 42 4.68 -15.04 5.82
N PHE A 43 5.16 -15.33 4.60
CA PHE A 43 6.43 -16.04 4.39
C PHE A 43 7.66 -15.12 4.28
N THR A 44 7.50 -13.79 4.30
CA THR A 44 8.66 -12.89 4.23
C THR A 44 9.46 -12.92 5.53
N SER A 45 10.78 -13.13 5.39
CA SER A 45 11.70 -13.22 6.53
C SER A 45 12.01 -11.86 7.15
N ARG A 46 12.31 -11.82 8.45
CA ARG A 46 12.74 -10.61 9.17
C ARG A 46 13.83 -9.83 8.44
N ASN A 47 14.88 -10.53 7.99
CA ASN A 47 16.02 -9.92 7.31
C ASN A 47 15.61 -9.33 5.97
N GLU A 48 14.75 -10.02 5.24
CA GLU A 48 14.24 -9.57 3.94
C GLU A 48 13.38 -8.31 4.09
N LEU A 49 12.50 -8.27 5.10
CA LEU A 49 11.71 -7.07 5.42
C LEU A 49 12.60 -5.87 5.78
N LEU A 50 13.61 -6.09 6.63
CA LEU A 50 14.54 -5.02 7.01
C LEU A 50 15.31 -4.51 5.80
N THR A 51 15.86 -5.41 4.98
CA THR A 51 16.55 -5.05 3.74
C THR A 51 15.62 -4.30 2.79
N PHE A 52 14.38 -4.74 2.64
CA PHE A 52 13.38 -4.07 1.81
C PHE A 52 13.14 -2.63 2.24
N PHE A 53 12.83 -2.40 3.52
CA PHE A 53 12.60 -1.04 4.03
C PHE A 53 13.86 -0.18 3.95
N ASN A 54 15.03 -0.76 4.24
CA ASN A 54 16.31 -0.06 4.17
C ASN A 54 16.64 0.37 2.75
N THR A 55 16.46 -0.50 1.76
CA THR A 55 16.72 -0.19 0.34
C THR A 55 15.69 0.78 -0.23
N LEU A 56 14.39 0.58 0.07
CA LEU A 56 13.32 1.40 -0.50
C LEU A 56 13.29 2.82 0.08
N LEU A 57 13.47 2.95 1.40
CA LEU A 57 13.31 4.22 2.10
C LEU A 57 14.63 4.85 2.53
N ASN A 58 15.76 4.26 2.13
CA ASN A 58 17.10 4.66 2.53
C ASN A 58 17.20 4.80 4.08
N LEU A 59 16.96 3.68 4.75
CA LEU A 59 16.96 3.54 6.22
C LEU A 59 18.04 2.56 6.69
N ASN A 60 18.34 2.60 7.99
CA ASN A 60 19.28 1.68 8.65
C ASN A 60 18.59 0.97 9.82
N LEU A 61 17.46 0.33 9.55
CA LEU A 61 16.72 -0.47 10.52
C LEU A 61 17.47 -1.78 10.80
N THR A 62 17.65 -2.10 12.07
CA THR A 62 18.29 -3.33 12.55
C THR A 62 17.30 -4.28 13.22
N LYS A 63 16.16 -3.75 13.68
CA LYS A 63 15.11 -4.50 14.38
C LYS A 63 13.74 -4.12 13.84
N ILE A 64 12.85 -5.11 13.76
CA ILE A 64 11.44 -4.91 13.37
C ILE A 64 10.71 -4.01 14.38
N GLU A 65 11.08 -4.04 15.65
CA GLU A 65 10.50 -3.16 16.67
C GLU A 65 10.69 -1.67 16.35
N GLN A 66 11.70 -1.29 15.55
CA GLN A 66 11.91 0.11 15.15
C GLN A 66 10.82 0.61 14.18
N THR A 67 10.11 -0.31 13.51
CA THR A 67 8.93 0.04 12.67
C THR A 67 7.67 0.27 13.50
N ALA A 68 7.69 -0.04 14.82
CA ALA A 68 6.58 0.22 15.75
C ALA A 68 6.21 1.70 15.84
N SER A 69 7.10 2.60 15.43
CA SER A 69 6.83 4.03 15.37
C SER A 69 5.73 4.40 14.38
N GLY A 70 5.41 3.53 13.42
CA GLY A 70 4.46 3.79 12.34
C GLY A 70 4.97 4.77 11.28
N ALA A 71 6.12 5.42 11.48
CA ALA A 71 6.69 6.38 10.54
C ALA A 71 7.07 5.73 9.20
N VAL A 72 7.65 4.52 9.26
CA VAL A 72 8.01 3.71 8.08
C VAL A 72 6.76 3.38 7.25
N ALA A 73 5.68 2.95 7.90
CA ALA A 73 4.41 2.63 7.23
C ALA A 73 3.75 3.87 6.63
N CYS A 74 3.83 5.01 7.32
CA CYS A 74 3.36 6.29 6.79
C CYS A 74 4.13 6.67 5.52
N GLN A 75 5.46 6.57 5.55
CA GLN A 75 6.26 6.89 4.38
C GLN A 75 5.96 5.96 3.21
N LEU A 76 5.81 4.66 3.48
CA LEU A 76 5.47 3.69 2.44
C LEU A 76 4.10 3.97 1.82
N THR A 77 3.12 4.34 2.64
CA THR A 77 1.78 4.65 2.14
C THR A 77 1.78 5.95 1.34
N GLU A 78 2.57 6.95 1.73
CA GLU A 78 2.78 8.17 0.93
C GLU A 78 3.50 7.89 -0.39
N TYR A 79 4.41 6.92 -0.39
CA TYR A 79 5.08 6.44 -1.61
C TYR A 79 4.07 5.85 -2.60
N LEU A 80 3.19 4.96 -2.12
CA LEU A 80 2.15 4.31 -2.92
C LEU A 80 1.08 5.30 -3.38
N PHE A 81 0.62 6.17 -2.47
CA PHE A 81 -0.44 7.13 -2.72
C PHE A 81 0.05 8.56 -2.43
N PRO A 82 0.49 9.31 -3.45
CA PRO A 82 0.97 10.67 -3.23
C PRO A 82 -0.12 11.56 -2.61
N ASN A 83 0.28 12.43 -1.68
CA ASN A 83 -0.62 13.37 -0.98
C ASN A 83 -1.70 12.66 -0.13
N SER A 84 -1.48 11.41 0.26
CA SER A 84 -2.39 10.71 1.18
C SER A 84 -2.03 10.95 2.64
N ILE A 85 -0.74 11.10 2.93
CA ILE A 85 -0.24 11.32 4.28
C ILE A 85 0.46 12.68 4.37
N PRO A 86 0.04 13.55 5.30
CA PRO A 86 0.76 14.78 5.56
C PRO A 86 2.06 14.45 6.29
N MET A 87 3.14 14.27 5.55
CA MET A 87 4.45 13.93 6.09
C MET A 87 4.96 14.96 7.12
N SER A 88 4.52 16.22 7.04
CA SER A 88 4.77 17.26 8.03
C SER A 88 4.21 17.01 9.43
N ARG A 89 3.27 16.06 9.56
CA ARG A 89 2.72 15.64 10.85
C ARG A 89 3.29 14.32 11.33
N VAL A 90 4.01 13.59 10.48
CA VAL A 90 4.65 12.34 10.86
C VAL A 90 5.85 12.67 11.74
N ASN A 91 5.91 12.05 12.91
CA ASN A 91 7.02 12.16 13.83
C ASN A 91 8.01 11.02 13.59
N TRP A 92 9.17 11.34 13.02
CA TRP A 92 10.23 10.39 12.70
C TRP A 92 11.12 10.07 13.90
N ALA A 93 11.25 11.02 14.82
CA ALA A 93 12.05 10.89 16.03
C ALA A 93 11.25 10.32 17.22
N ALA A 94 10.01 9.85 16.98
CA ALA A 94 9.16 9.28 18.01
C ALA A 94 9.89 8.12 18.72
N LYS A 95 9.93 8.16 20.05
CA LYS A 95 10.56 7.12 20.89
C LYS A 95 9.60 6.48 21.87
N SER A 96 8.45 7.10 22.07
CA SER A 96 7.48 6.69 23.08
C SER A 96 6.17 6.21 22.46
N SER A 97 5.54 5.23 23.07
CA SER A 97 4.27 4.66 22.60
C SER A 97 3.15 5.70 22.41
N HIS A 98 3.13 6.77 23.23
CA HIS A 98 2.15 7.85 23.09
C HIS A 98 2.34 8.65 21.79
N GLU A 99 3.57 8.81 21.32
CA GLU A 99 3.88 9.47 20.05
C GLU A 99 3.53 8.59 18.86
N TYR A 100 3.73 7.26 18.99
CA TYR A 100 3.42 6.29 17.94
C TYR A 100 1.94 6.33 17.54
N VAL A 101 1.04 6.52 18.51
CA VAL A 101 -0.40 6.67 18.27
C VAL A 101 -0.69 7.80 17.27
N GLY A 102 0.05 8.91 17.34
CA GLY A 102 -0.08 10.02 16.41
C GLY A 102 0.20 9.60 14.96
N ASN A 103 1.29 8.86 14.75
CA ASN A 103 1.67 8.35 13.44
C ASN A 103 0.65 7.34 12.90
N TYR A 104 0.21 6.38 13.72
CA TYR A 104 -0.79 5.39 13.29
C TYR A 104 -2.14 6.02 12.96
N LYS A 105 -2.56 7.10 13.63
CA LYS A 105 -3.77 7.84 13.26
C LYS A 105 -3.66 8.47 11.87
N LEU A 106 -2.47 8.94 11.47
CA LEU A 106 -2.25 9.45 10.12
C LEU A 106 -2.33 8.31 9.08
N LEU A 107 -1.72 7.16 9.40
CA LEU A 107 -1.79 5.97 8.57
C LEU A 107 -3.24 5.51 8.35
N GLN A 108 -4.03 5.40 9.42
CA GLN A 108 -5.44 5.01 9.35
C GLN A 108 -6.24 5.95 8.45
N LYS A 109 -6.04 7.27 8.58
CA LYS A 109 -6.71 8.26 7.71
C LYS A 109 -6.37 8.05 6.24
N ALA A 110 -5.12 7.75 5.93
CA ALA A 110 -4.70 7.46 4.56
C ALA A 110 -5.28 6.14 4.05
N PHE A 111 -5.37 5.11 4.88
CA PHE A 111 -6.03 3.85 4.50
C PHE A 111 -7.51 4.06 4.22
N THR A 112 -8.23 4.80 5.07
CA THR A 112 -9.64 5.15 4.82
C THR A 112 -9.80 5.95 3.53
N LYS A 113 -8.91 6.91 3.26
CA LYS A 113 -8.94 7.72 2.02
C LYS A 113 -8.69 6.90 0.75
N ASN A 114 -7.83 5.88 0.85
CA ASN A 114 -7.49 4.99 -0.27
C ASN A 114 -8.33 3.71 -0.28
N HIS A 115 -9.43 3.66 0.49
CA HIS A 115 -10.33 2.50 0.57
C HIS A 115 -9.64 1.18 0.91
N VAL A 116 -8.55 1.23 1.69
CA VAL A 116 -7.84 0.04 2.17
C VAL A 116 -8.60 -0.53 3.35
N GLN A 117 -9.30 -1.65 3.13
CA GLN A 117 -10.06 -2.34 4.17
C GLN A 117 -9.13 -3.21 5.03
N ARG A 118 -8.28 -2.56 5.85
CA ARG A 118 -7.40 -3.23 6.80
C ARG A 118 -7.65 -2.75 8.23
N TYR A 119 -7.92 -3.71 9.11
CA TYR A 119 -7.89 -3.47 10.54
C TYR A 119 -6.44 -3.40 11.05
N VAL A 120 -6.04 -2.24 11.56
CA VAL A 120 -4.71 -1.98 12.15
C VAL A 120 -4.88 -1.84 13.67
N ASP A 121 -4.48 -2.85 14.42
CA ASP A 121 -4.47 -2.84 15.89
C ASP A 121 -3.34 -1.95 16.43
N VAL A 122 -3.59 -0.64 16.48
CA VAL A 122 -2.62 0.35 16.97
C VAL A 122 -2.15 0.01 18.38
N ASP A 123 -3.05 -0.36 19.28
CA ASP A 123 -2.73 -0.71 20.67
C ASP A 123 -1.77 -1.90 20.81
N LYS A 124 -1.75 -2.84 19.85
CA LYS A 124 -0.81 -3.96 19.85
C LYS A 124 0.55 -3.55 19.28
N LEU A 125 0.53 -2.77 18.20
CA LEU A 125 1.74 -2.31 17.52
C LEU A 125 2.56 -1.32 18.37
N ILE A 126 1.89 -0.38 19.06
CA ILE A 126 2.59 0.60 19.91
C ILE A 126 3.20 -0.02 21.17
N ARG A 127 2.80 -1.24 21.55
CA ARG A 127 3.44 -2.01 22.62
C ARG A 127 4.79 -2.57 22.19
N GLY A 128 5.12 -2.52 20.89
CA GLY A 128 6.39 -2.97 20.34
C GLY A 128 6.57 -4.49 20.41
N LYS A 129 5.48 -5.26 20.45
CA LYS A 129 5.56 -6.73 20.45
C LYS A 129 6.12 -7.20 19.12
N TYR A 130 7.18 -8.01 19.17
CA TYR A 130 7.86 -8.50 17.96
C TYR A 130 6.92 -9.21 16.97
N GLN A 131 6.04 -10.09 17.46
CA GLN A 131 5.13 -10.85 16.58
C GLN A 131 4.12 -9.95 15.86
N ASP A 132 3.38 -9.12 16.60
CA ASP A 132 2.40 -8.20 16.02
C ASP A 132 3.05 -7.25 15.00
N ASN A 133 4.26 -6.74 15.32
CA ASN A 133 5.01 -5.88 14.41
C ASN A 133 5.52 -6.61 13.17
N LEU A 134 5.94 -7.88 13.31
CA LEU A 134 6.40 -8.69 12.19
C LEU A 134 5.23 -8.96 11.22
N GLU A 135 4.09 -9.39 11.74
CA GLU A 135 2.88 -9.63 10.94
C GLU A 135 2.43 -8.37 10.19
N PHE A 136 2.51 -7.21 10.84
CA PHE A 136 2.20 -5.94 10.19
C PHE A 136 3.20 -5.59 9.08
N CYS A 137 4.50 -5.80 9.30
CA CYS A 137 5.52 -5.56 8.28
C CYS A 137 5.39 -6.50 7.08
N GLN A 138 5.11 -7.78 7.32
CA GLN A 138 4.85 -8.80 6.29
C GLN A 138 3.68 -8.38 5.41
N TRP A 139 2.56 -8.01 6.04
CA TRP A 139 1.42 -7.51 5.31
C TRP A 139 1.76 -6.22 4.54
N LEU A 140 2.49 -5.30 5.15
CA LEU A 140 2.83 -4.02 4.54
C LEU A 140 3.69 -4.22 3.26
N LYS A 141 4.60 -5.20 3.27
CA LYS A 141 5.37 -5.62 2.09
C LYS A 141 4.46 -6.20 1.00
N ALA A 142 3.57 -7.12 1.35
CA ALA A 142 2.66 -7.71 0.38
C ALA A 142 1.68 -6.68 -0.20
N PHE A 143 1.20 -5.74 0.62
CA PHE A 143 0.39 -4.61 0.18
C PHE A 143 1.15 -3.74 -0.84
N PHE A 144 2.43 -3.48 -0.59
CA PHE A 144 3.29 -2.78 -1.55
C PHE A 144 3.48 -3.55 -2.86
N ASP A 145 3.72 -4.86 -2.79
CA ASP A 145 3.89 -5.69 -3.99
C ASP A 145 2.61 -5.77 -4.82
N MET A 146 1.46 -5.88 -4.16
CA MET A 146 0.14 -5.88 -4.80
C MET A 146 -0.13 -4.54 -5.50
N GLN A 147 0.14 -3.42 -4.82
CA GLN A 147 -0.06 -2.09 -5.39
C GLN A 147 0.89 -1.80 -6.57
N ASN A 148 2.08 -2.39 -6.57
CA ASN A 148 3.05 -2.31 -7.67
C ASN A 148 2.95 -3.46 -8.68
N GLY A 149 1.86 -4.25 -8.65
CA GLY A 149 1.60 -5.29 -9.65
C GLY A 149 2.62 -6.44 -9.71
N GLY A 150 3.35 -6.72 -8.62
CA GLY A 150 4.34 -7.79 -8.56
C GLY A 150 5.65 -7.51 -9.33
N GLY A 151 5.86 -6.30 -9.85
CA GLY A 151 7.05 -5.98 -10.62
C GLY A 151 7.30 -4.49 -10.78
N ALA A 152 8.29 -3.97 -10.06
CA ALA A 152 9.14 -2.85 -10.50
C ALA A 152 8.46 -1.52 -10.88
N GLY A 153 7.35 -1.15 -10.25
CA GLY A 153 6.87 0.24 -10.25
C GLY A 153 7.61 1.12 -9.24
N MET A 154 8.95 1.13 -9.24
CA MET A 154 9.66 2.12 -8.43
C MET A 154 9.35 3.50 -9.03
N ARG A 155 8.74 4.43 -8.28
CA ARG A 155 8.58 5.80 -8.74
C ARG A 155 10.00 6.36 -8.90
N GLU A 156 10.45 6.51 -10.14
CA GLU A 156 11.83 6.90 -10.46
C GLU A 156 12.23 8.25 -9.83
N ASP A 157 11.24 9.08 -9.47
CA ASP A 157 11.43 10.42 -8.87
C ASP A 157 11.09 10.51 -7.36
N TYR A 158 10.88 9.39 -6.66
CA TYR A 158 10.57 9.47 -5.22
C TYR A 158 11.84 9.58 -4.37
N ASP A 159 12.11 10.79 -3.87
CA ASP A 159 13.15 11.01 -2.88
C ASP A 159 12.63 10.78 -1.45
N ALA A 160 12.89 9.58 -0.92
CA ALA A 160 12.53 9.21 0.44
C ALA A 160 13.20 10.10 1.50
N VAL A 161 14.39 10.65 1.23
CA VAL A 161 15.09 11.51 2.19
C VAL A 161 14.43 12.89 2.23
N ALA A 162 14.12 13.47 1.07
CA ALA A 162 13.42 14.75 1.00
C ALA A 162 12.01 14.68 1.62
N VAL A 163 11.28 13.58 1.42
CA VAL A 163 9.96 13.39 2.02
C VAL A 163 10.06 13.24 3.54
N ARG A 164 11.09 12.55 4.05
CA ARG A 164 11.38 12.46 5.49
C ARG A 164 11.74 13.81 6.10
N ALA A 165 12.52 14.62 5.40
CA ALA A 165 12.92 15.95 5.84
C ALA A 165 11.73 16.90 6.05
N LYS A 166 10.56 16.61 5.45
CA LYS A 166 9.33 17.36 5.70
C LYS A 166 8.69 17.05 7.06
N GLY A 167 8.97 15.88 7.64
CA GLY A 167 8.41 15.44 8.92
C GLY A 167 9.11 16.04 10.13
N LYS A 168 8.51 15.81 11.31
CA LYS A 168 9.01 16.30 12.59
C LYS A 168 9.95 15.30 13.26
#